data_AF-A0A2H9SM06-F1
#
_entry.id   AF-A0A2H9SM06-F1
#
_cell.length_a   1.000
_cell.length_b   1.000
_cell.length_c   1.000
_cell.angle_alpha   90.00
_cell.angle_beta   90.00
_cell.angle_gamma   90.00
#
_symmetry.space_group_name_H-M   'P 1'
#
loop_
_entity.id
_entity.type
_entity.pdbx_description
1 polymer ?
#
loop_
_entity_poly.entity_id
_entity_poly.type
_entity_poly.pdbx_seq_one_letter_code
_entity_poly.pdbx_strand_id
1 'polypeptide(L)'
;MRRIFAFITLLLLTSLYAFGKEPYPSEEKCQNALASLTCYLEQTYDGLTKNNEGSDTIEFSPENVESLWHTLEALCLHSPFEAYTPLISEALHDFNRYRETPSLLSQKELVACLYQSYLKIRSLWYVGMDQDPIQVLFEDLEEKKTVKKDRQLLAMHLHQLLHQKKASTTDKNKYVNLLNWTSSQGSSANRNRWRRWEHYYSTTNADPLIATLLASTPYNDFKANPKLNKSARKKLRPYLLPTNHHSKAILDSFFLTSRISQDPQTLESAGFTLHSKQGRSFIHVASHPQLPEYLLKIVVDSELRKKIGKPEWMWFARRCECAKRVEHLIKKHKIQHFTVPNKWIYPLPLKPAPPSTAGYSQKPVILLVKKMDLVSHAKTLDTWKNHINKAKLKELYTIVSRIPRVSIRPDNLPLTTNGKFAFVDTEYRNGSPAYEFIRSYLSKEMQTYWDHLVKQGGD
;
A
#
# COMPACT_ATOMS: atom_id res chain seq x y z
N MET A 1 4.77 48.06 54.50
CA MET A 1 5.50 47.69 53.26
C MET A 1 5.58 46.18 52.99
N ARG A 2 6.03 45.31 53.92
CA ARG A 2 6.15 43.86 53.67
C ARG A 2 4.85 43.13 53.24
N ARG A 3 3.69 43.54 53.77
CA ARG A 3 2.38 42.97 53.39
C ARG A 3 1.87 43.44 52.02
N ILE A 4 2.23 44.66 51.62
CA ILE A 4 1.90 45.21 50.29
C ILE A 4 2.79 44.55 49.23
N PHE A 5 4.07 44.33 49.54
CA PHE A 5 4.97 43.60 48.66
C PHE A 5 4.50 42.15 48.45
N ALA A 6 4.12 41.43 49.53
CA ALA A 6 3.58 40.07 49.42
C ALA A 6 2.26 39.99 48.61
N PHE A 7 1.39 41.00 48.72
CA PHE A 7 0.15 41.07 47.95
C PHE A 7 0.40 41.35 46.45
N ILE A 8 1.37 42.21 46.14
CA ILE A 8 1.79 42.49 44.76
C ILE A 8 2.52 41.28 44.16
N THR A 9 3.36 40.58 44.92
CA THR A 9 4.01 39.35 44.46
C THR A 9 3.01 38.22 44.28
N LEU A 10 1.99 38.12 45.13
CA LEU A 10 0.90 37.15 44.97
C LEU A 10 0.00 37.51 43.78
N LEU A 11 -0.28 38.79 43.51
CA LEU A 11 -0.99 39.25 42.31
C LEU A 11 -0.19 39.03 41.02
N LEU A 12 1.14 39.20 41.07
CA LEU A 12 2.03 38.91 39.94
C LEU A 12 2.15 37.39 39.71
N LEU A 13 2.25 36.59 40.78
CA LEU A 13 2.28 35.14 40.70
C LEU A 13 0.93 34.57 40.29
N THR A 14 -0.22 35.11 40.73
CA THR A 14 -1.54 34.68 40.26
C THR A 14 -1.85 35.23 38.87
N SER A 15 -1.30 36.37 38.44
CA SER A 15 -1.35 36.75 37.03
C SER A 15 -0.49 35.82 36.17
N LEU A 16 0.68 35.37 36.66
CA LEU A 16 1.52 34.39 35.96
C LEU A 16 0.92 32.97 35.98
N TYR A 17 0.17 32.60 37.02
CA TYR A 17 -0.53 31.31 37.14
C TYR A 17 -1.89 31.30 36.42
N ALA A 18 -2.58 32.44 36.31
CA ALA A 18 -3.77 32.63 35.48
C ALA A 18 -3.42 32.79 33.98
N PHE A 19 -2.14 32.97 33.66
CA PHE A 19 -1.56 32.77 32.34
C PHE A 19 -1.06 31.33 32.10
N GLY A 20 -1.44 30.38 32.96
CA GLY A 20 -1.39 28.94 32.67
C GLY A 20 -2.41 28.50 31.61
N LYS A 21 -2.69 29.35 30.60
CA LYS A 21 -3.23 28.85 29.33
C LYS A 21 -2.10 28.02 28.74
N GLU A 22 -2.34 26.74 28.47
CA GLU A 22 -1.51 26.03 27.49
C GLU A 22 -1.35 27.00 26.31
N PRO A 23 -0.12 27.45 25.99
CA PRO A 23 0.05 28.52 25.01
C PRO A 23 -0.48 28.10 23.64
N TYR A 24 -0.72 26.80 23.46
CA TYR A 24 -1.19 26.18 22.23
C TYR A 24 -2.23 25.10 22.53
N PRO A 25 -3.24 24.96 21.65
CA PRO A 25 -4.19 23.85 21.73
C PRO A 25 -3.46 22.51 21.52
N SER A 26 -3.87 21.48 22.26
CA SER A 26 -3.42 20.10 22.03
C SER A 26 -3.88 19.60 20.65
N GLU A 27 -3.19 18.59 20.10
CA GLU A 27 -3.58 17.93 18.85
C GLU A 27 -5.05 17.47 18.88
N GLU A 28 -5.49 16.92 20.02
CA GLU A 28 -6.88 16.54 20.28
C GLU A 28 -7.86 17.72 20.18
N LYS A 29 -7.52 18.88 20.78
CA LYS A 29 -8.35 20.10 20.66
C LYS A 29 -8.46 20.55 19.21
N CYS A 30 -7.41 20.37 18.41
CA CYS A 30 -7.42 20.74 17.00
C CYS A 30 -8.21 19.76 16.13
N GLN A 31 -8.11 18.45 16.39
CA GLN A 31 -8.97 17.46 15.74
C GLN A 31 -10.44 17.72 16.07
N ASN A 32 -10.76 18.04 17.32
CA ASN A 32 -12.10 18.43 17.74
C ASN A 32 -12.55 19.72 17.04
N ALA A 33 -11.63 20.69 16.84
CA ALA A 33 -11.93 21.93 16.14
C ALA A 33 -12.22 21.70 14.64
N LEU A 34 -11.42 20.85 13.98
CA LEU A 34 -11.60 20.45 12.57
C LEU A 34 -12.92 19.71 12.37
N ALA A 35 -13.26 18.77 13.25
CA ALA A 35 -14.52 18.04 13.20
C ALA A 35 -15.72 18.99 13.39
N SER A 36 -15.65 19.87 14.39
CA SER A 36 -16.72 20.82 14.71
C SER A 36 -16.94 21.85 13.60
N LEU A 37 -15.87 22.39 13.00
CA LEU A 37 -15.99 23.30 11.86
C LEU A 37 -16.48 22.58 10.60
N THR A 38 -16.05 21.33 10.36
CA THR A 38 -16.59 20.53 9.25
C THR A 38 -18.11 20.37 9.39
N CYS A 39 -18.58 20.02 10.58
CA CYS A 39 -20.00 19.86 10.88
C CYS A 39 -20.79 21.18 10.69
N TYR A 40 -20.29 22.27 11.27
CA TYR A 40 -20.91 23.60 11.14
C TYR A 40 -21.01 24.07 9.67
N LEU A 41 -19.92 23.94 8.92
CA LEU A 41 -19.88 24.36 7.51
C LEU A 41 -20.80 23.49 6.63
N GLU A 42 -20.92 22.19 6.92
CA GLU A 42 -21.87 21.30 6.24
C GLU A 42 -23.33 21.69 6.52
N GLN A 43 -23.69 21.92 7.79
CA GLN A 43 -25.04 22.34 8.19
C GLN A 43 -25.41 23.70 7.57
N THR A 44 -24.48 24.66 7.60
CA THR A 44 -24.68 25.98 7.01
C THR A 44 -24.85 25.88 5.49
N TYR A 45 -24.05 25.04 4.83
CA TYR A 45 -24.16 24.81 3.38
C TYR A 45 -25.48 24.14 3.01
N ASP A 46 -25.90 23.15 3.79
CA ASP A 46 -27.17 22.47 3.58
C ASP A 46 -28.35 23.42 3.80
N GLY A 47 -28.32 24.28 4.82
CA GLY A 47 -29.35 25.30 5.04
C GLY A 47 -29.48 26.32 3.90
N LEU A 48 -28.37 26.65 3.22
CA LEU A 48 -28.40 27.56 2.06
C LEU A 48 -28.86 26.89 0.77
N THR A 49 -28.73 25.58 0.66
CA THR A 49 -28.96 24.83 -0.60
C THR A 49 -30.22 23.97 -0.59
N LYS A 50 -30.74 23.64 0.58
CA LYS A 50 -31.94 22.84 0.80
C LYS A 50 -32.93 23.68 1.61
N ASN A 51 -34.17 23.80 1.13
CA ASN A 51 -35.29 24.29 1.95
C ASN A 51 -35.71 23.19 2.94
N ASN A 52 -34.78 22.71 3.76
CA ASN A 52 -35.02 21.60 4.68
C ASN A 52 -35.64 22.14 5.97
N GLU A 53 -36.97 22.17 6.00
CA GLU A 53 -37.71 22.20 7.26
C GLU A 53 -37.60 20.79 7.90
N GLY A 54 -36.83 20.66 8.98
CA GLY A 54 -36.91 19.47 9.86
C GLY A 54 -35.66 18.59 10.02
N SER A 55 -34.44 19.08 9.74
CA SER A 55 -33.23 18.38 10.23
C SER A 55 -32.84 18.90 11.62
N ASP A 56 -32.53 17.99 12.55
CA ASP A 56 -31.89 18.34 13.82
C ASP A 56 -30.58 19.07 13.54
N THR A 57 -30.56 20.39 13.79
CA THR A 57 -29.37 21.23 13.60
C THR A 57 -28.65 21.36 14.93
N ILE A 58 -27.31 21.32 14.88
CA ILE A 58 -26.50 21.61 16.05
C ILE A 58 -26.32 23.13 16.08
N GLU A 59 -26.75 23.78 17.15
CA GLU A 59 -26.60 25.23 17.28
C GLU A 59 -25.16 25.58 17.66
N PHE A 60 -24.47 26.30 16.77
CA PHE A 60 -23.19 26.92 17.06
C PHE A 60 -23.41 28.42 17.25
N SER A 61 -23.02 28.96 18.41
CA SER A 61 -22.99 30.41 18.59
C SER A 61 -21.88 31.03 17.72
N PRO A 62 -22.00 32.30 17.28
CA PRO A 62 -20.95 32.99 16.54
C PRO A 62 -19.59 32.95 17.25
N GLU A 63 -19.60 33.09 18.58
CA GLU A 63 -18.39 33.05 19.42
C GLU A 63 -17.74 31.67 19.42
N ASN A 64 -18.54 30.59 19.40
CA ASN A 64 -18.03 29.23 19.28
C ASN A 64 -17.32 29.04 17.94
N VAL A 65 -17.92 29.51 16.84
CA VAL A 65 -17.31 29.40 15.49
C VAL A 65 -15.99 30.17 15.41
N GLU A 66 -15.94 31.40 15.93
CA GLU A 66 -14.69 32.17 15.99
C GLU A 66 -13.62 31.49 16.85
N SER A 67 -14.00 30.95 18.01
CA SER A 67 -13.07 30.20 18.86
C SER A 67 -12.49 28.96 18.17
N LEU A 68 -13.27 28.28 17.32
CA LEU A 68 -12.80 27.13 16.55
C LEU A 68 -11.77 27.55 15.49
N TRP A 69 -12.02 28.65 14.77
CA TRP A 69 -11.07 29.19 13.78
C TRP A 69 -9.75 29.62 14.43
N HIS A 70 -9.81 30.34 15.54
CA HIS A 70 -8.61 30.71 16.30
C HIS A 70 -7.83 29.51 16.82
N THR A 71 -8.52 28.43 17.18
CA THR A 71 -7.87 27.16 17.57
C THR A 71 -7.08 26.55 16.41
N LEU A 72 -7.60 26.62 15.18
CA LEU A 72 -6.88 26.14 13.98
C LEU A 72 -5.70 27.04 13.59
N GLU A 73 -5.89 28.36 13.63
CA GLU A 73 -4.84 29.33 13.33
C GLU A 73 -3.66 29.22 14.31
N ALA A 74 -3.94 29.04 15.61
CA ALA A 74 -2.91 28.88 16.62
C ALA A 74 -2.05 27.62 16.41
N LEU A 75 -2.63 26.55 15.85
CA LEU A 75 -1.91 25.30 15.58
C LEU A 75 -0.99 25.40 14.34
N CYS A 76 -1.40 26.16 13.31
CA CYS A 76 -0.59 26.41 12.12
C CYS A 76 0.78 27.00 12.43
N LEU A 77 0.92 27.68 13.57
CA LEU A 77 2.18 28.25 14.04
C LEU A 77 3.17 27.18 14.55
N HIS A 78 2.78 25.89 14.56
CA HIS A 78 3.62 24.78 15.00
C HIS A 78 3.91 23.75 13.92
N SER A 79 5.15 23.26 13.89
CA SER A 79 5.53 22.04 13.17
C SER A 79 4.88 20.83 13.85
N PRO A 80 4.24 19.88 13.12
CA PRO A 80 4.28 19.67 11.66
C PRO A 80 3.18 20.40 10.86
N PHE A 81 2.29 21.16 11.51
CA PHE A 81 1.11 21.74 10.87
C PHE A 81 1.35 23.03 10.09
N GLU A 82 2.56 23.60 10.19
CA GLU A 82 2.98 24.77 9.41
C GLU A 82 2.72 24.62 7.90
N ALA A 83 2.87 23.40 7.38
CA ALA A 83 2.60 23.08 5.98
C ALA A 83 1.13 23.32 5.55
N TYR A 84 0.20 23.37 6.50
CA TYR A 84 -1.24 23.57 6.28
C TYR A 84 -1.69 25.01 6.49
N THR A 85 -0.81 25.90 6.97
CA THR A 85 -1.11 27.33 7.18
C THR A 85 -1.78 28.01 5.97
N PRO A 86 -1.30 27.80 4.72
CA PRO A 86 -1.95 28.41 3.56
C PRO A 86 -3.38 27.90 3.36
N LEU A 87 -3.62 26.61 3.59
CA LEU A 87 -4.93 25.99 3.38
C LEU A 87 -5.95 26.47 4.41
N ILE A 88 -5.54 26.61 5.67
CA ILE A 88 -6.38 27.16 6.75
C ILE A 88 -6.68 28.63 6.51
N SER A 89 -5.67 29.42 6.11
CA SER A 89 -5.84 30.84 5.79
C SER A 89 -6.82 31.05 4.63
N GLU A 90 -6.71 30.23 3.57
CA GLU A 90 -7.64 30.25 2.45
C GLU A 90 -9.06 29.83 2.85
N ALA A 91 -9.20 28.82 3.72
CA ALA A 91 -10.50 28.37 4.20
C ALA A 91 -11.21 29.44 5.04
N LEU A 92 -10.46 30.13 5.91
CA LEU A 92 -10.94 31.24 6.71
C LEU A 92 -11.30 32.45 5.84
N HIS A 93 -10.49 32.76 4.82
CA HIS A 93 -10.80 33.82 3.87
C HIS A 93 -12.14 33.60 3.15
N ASP A 94 -12.36 32.38 2.64
CA ASP A 94 -13.64 32.01 2.00
C ASP A 94 -14.81 32.08 2.98
N PHE A 95 -14.60 31.65 4.23
CA PHE A 95 -15.61 31.74 5.29
C PHE A 95 -15.97 33.18 5.65
N ASN A 96 -14.98 34.06 5.82
CA ASN A 96 -15.20 35.47 6.14
C ASN A 96 -15.91 36.19 4.99
N ARG A 97 -15.61 35.84 3.75
CA ARG A 97 -16.33 36.37 2.59
C ARG A 97 -17.81 35.98 2.61
N TYR A 98 -18.12 34.75 3.01
CA TYR A 98 -19.51 34.33 3.26
C TYR A 98 -20.16 35.13 4.40
N ARG A 99 -19.46 35.31 5.53
CA ARG A 99 -19.97 35.93 6.76
C ARG A 99 -20.18 37.45 6.66
N GLU A 100 -19.24 38.17 6.05
CA GLU A 100 -19.15 39.64 6.14
C GLU A 100 -19.77 40.36 4.94
N THR A 101 -19.95 39.66 3.81
CA THR A 101 -20.56 40.24 2.61
C THR A 101 -21.84 39.55 2.10
N PRO A 102 -22.81 39.12 2.95
CA PRO A 102 -24.04 38.46 2.46
C PRO A 102 -24.86 39.32 1.50
N SER A 103 -24.94 40.63 1.74
CA SER A 103 -25.76 41.55 0.94
C SER A 103 -25.15 41.90 -0.41
N LEU A 104 -23.86 41.64 -0.61
CA LEU A 104 -23.12 41.97 -1.83
C LEU A 104 -22.93 40.76 -2.76
N LEU A 105 -23.24 39.57 -2.29
CA LEU A 105 -23.04 38.32 -3.01
C LEU A 105 -24.38 37.70 -3.37
N SER A 106 -24.47 37.16 -4.58
CA SER A 106 -25.60 36.31 -4.95
C SER A 106 -25.60 35.04 -4.09
N GLN A 107 -26.78 34.42 -3.91
CA GLN A 107 -26.89 33.14 -3.20
C GLN A 107 -25.92 32.07 -3.74
N LYS A 108 -25.70 32.04 -5.06
CA LYS A 108 -24.75 31.14 -5.71
C LYS A 108 -23.30 31.39 -5.26
N GLU A 109 -22.92 32.65 -5.08
CA GLU A 109 -21.58 33.03 -4.62
C GLU A 109 -21.39 32.76 -3.12
N LEU A 110 -22.42 32.96 -2.30
CA LEU A 110 -22.41 32.59 -0.89
C LEU A 110 -22.22 31.09 -0.71
N VAL A 111 -23.00 30.29 -1.45
CA VAL A 111 -22.87 28.83 -1.49
C VAL A 111 -21.47 28.42 -1.94
N ALA A 112 -20.91 29.08 -2.96
CA ALA A 112 -19.57 28.76 -3.44
C ALA A 112 -18.47 29.06 -2.41
N CYS A 113 -18.52 30.21 -1.73
CA CYS A 113 -17.53 30.58 -0.70
C CYS A 113 -17.57 29.59 0.47
N LEU A 114 -18.76 29.34 1.01
CA LEU A 114 -18.93 28.41 2.11
C LEU A 114 -18.49 26.99 1.75
N TYR A 115 -18.81 26.55 0.52
CA TYR A 115 -18.42 25.23 0.04
C TYR A 115 -16.90 25.06 -0.12
N GLN A 116 -16.20 26.10 -0.58
CA GLN A 116 -14.73 26.06 -0.66
C GLN A 116 -14.09 26.00 0.72
N SER A 117 -14.62 26.76 1.69
CA SER A 117 -14.19 26.68 3.09
C SER A 117 -14.39 25.27 3.65
N TYR A 118 -15.58 24.69 3.46
CA TYR A 118 -15.91 23.32 3.88
C TYR A 118 -14.91 22.28 3.36
N LEU A 119 -14.64 22.28 2.04
CA LEU A 119 -13.74 21.30 1.43
C LEU A 119 -12.33 21.35 2.03
N LYS A 120 -11.81 22.56 2.25
CA LYS A 120 -10.47 22.77 2.81
C LYS A 120 -10.39 22.24 4.24
N ILE A 121 -11.35 22.60 5.09
CA ILE A 121 -11.41 22.13 6.49
C ILE A 121 -11.61 20.63 6.57
N ARG A 122 -12.52 20.06 5.77
CA ARG A 122 -12.77 18.63 5.75
C ARG A 122 -11.54 17.83 5.30
N SER A 123 -10.80 18.34 4.31
CA SER A 123 -9.56 17.70 3.87
C SER A 123 -8.50 17.65 4.98
N LEU A 124 -8.41 18.70 5.80
CA LEU A 124 -7.51 18.78 6.94
C LEU A 124 -7.93 17.83 8.07
N TRP A 125 -9.24 17.71 8.31
CA TRP A 125 -9.76 16.77 9.30
C TRP A 125 -9.33 15.33 8.99
N TYR A 126 -9.45 14.89 7.74
CA TYR A 126 -9.03 13.56 7.34
C TYR A 126 -7.52 13.33 7.47
N VAL A 127 -6.71 14.32 7.08
CA VAL A 127 -5.26 14.29 7.32
C VAL A 127 -4.95 14.12 8.80
N GLY A 128 -5.67 14.84 9.68
CA GLY A 128 -5.49 14.74 11.13
C GLY A 128 -5.89 13.38 11.72
N MET A 129 -6.71 12.58 11.02
CA MET A 129 -7.11 11.23 11.43
C MET A 129 -6.18 10.12 10.91
N ASP A 130 -5.08 10.48 10.24
CA ASP A 130 -4.23 9.54 9.46
C ASP A 130 -5.05 8.72 8.44
N GLN A 131 -6.16 9.28 7.98
CA GLN A 131 -7.03 8.71 6.95
C GLN A 131 -6.82 9.46 5.64
N ASP A 132 -6.77 8.75 4.50
CA ASP A 132 -6.67 9.42 3.20
C ASP A 132 -7.97 10.20 2.93
N PRO A 133 -7.93 11.54 2.79
CA PRO A 133 -9.12 12.36 2.57
C PRO A 133 -9.92 11.94 1.34
N ILE A 134 -9.26 11.34 0.35
CA ILE A 134 -9.87 10.87 -0.88
C ILE A 134 -10.63 9.56 -0.62
N GLN A 135 -10.12 8.68 0.23
CA GLN A 135 -10.73 7.39 0.56
C GLN A 135 -12.05 7.58 1.33
N VAL A 136 -12.06 8.41 2.36
CA VAL A 136 -13.28 8.64 3.14
C VAL A 136 -14.33 9.40 2.32
N LEU A 137 -13.92 10.31 1.44
CA LEU A 137 -14.83 10.96 0.50
C LEU A 137 -15.46 9.97 -0.49
N PHE A 138 -14.75 8.92 -0.92
CA PHE A 138 -15.31 7.88 -1.78
C PHE A 138 -16.28 6.95 -1.04
N GLU A 139 -15.99 6.60 0.22
CA GLU A 139 -16.86 5.76 1.06
C GLU A 139 -18.18 6.47 1.38
N ASP A 140 -18.14 7.77 1.69
CA ASP A 140 -19.34 8.62 1.86
C ASP A 140 -20.21 8.70 0.59
N LEU A 141 -19.59 8.65 -0.59
CA LEU A 141 -20.28 8.65 -1.89
C LEU A 141 -20.92 7.30 -2.23
N GLU A 142 -20.45 6.21 -1.65
CA GLU A 142 -21.08 4.89 -1.77
C GLU A 142 -22.38 4.81 -0.95
N GLU A 143 -22.46 5.54 0.17
CA GLU A 143 -23.61 5.51 1.09
C GLU A 143 -24.76 6.45 0.66
N LYS A 144 -24.46 7.59 0.02
CA LYS A 144 -25.46 8.61 -0.38
C LYS A 144 -25.95 8.41 -1.83
N LYS A 145 -27.22 8.00 -2.03
CA LYS A 145 -27.86 7.74 -3.35
C LYS A 145 -27.98 8.95 -4.32
N THR A 146 -27.49 10.14 -3.98
CA THR A 146 -27.60 11.37 -4.79
C THR A 146 -26.39 11.60 -5.71
N VAL A 147 -26.17 10.66 -6.61
CA VAL A 147 -24.97 10.49 -7.46
C VAL A 147 -24.68 11.61 -8.48
N LYS A 148 -25.57 12.60 -8.68
CA LYS A 148 -25.45 13.55 -9.81
C LYS A 148 -24.69 14.84 -9.49
N LYS A 149 -24.89 15.43 -8.30
CA LYS A 149 -24.20 16.67 -7.88
C LYS A 149 -22.74 16.40 -7.47
N ASP A 150 -22.49 15.28 -6.79
CA ASP A 150 -21.15 14.95 -6.28
C ASP A 150 -20.16 14.54 -7.38
N ARG A 151 -20.66 13.98 -8.49
CA ARG A 151 -19.87 13.75 -9.71
C ARG A 151 -19.45 15.04 -10.40
N GLN A 152 -20.30 16.06 -10.36
CA GLN A 152 -20.03 17.39 -10.90
C GLN A 152 -18.98 18.12 -10.04
N LEU A 153 -19.07 17.92 -8.72
CA LEU A 153 -18.12 18.34 -7.67
C LEU A 153 -16.71 17.78 -7.90
N LEU A 154 -16.60 16.46 -8.11
CA LEU A 154 -15.34 15.78 -8.38
C LEU A 154 -14.71 16.27 -9.69
N ALA A 155 -15.52 16.42 -10.74
CA ALA A 155 -15.08 16.90 -12.05
C ALA A 155 -14.55 18.35 -12.00
N MET A 156 -15.19 19.24 -11.23
CA MET A 156 -14.75 20.62 -11.06
C MET A 156 -13.46 20.74 -10.23
N HIS A 157 -13.35 19.95 -9.15
CA HIS A 157 -12.14 19.93 -8.32
C HIS A 157 -10.92 19.40 -9.09
N LEU A 158 -11.12 18.35 -9.90
CA LEU A 158 -10.12 17.84 -10.84
C LEU A 158 -9.73 18.86 -11.92
N HIS A 159 -10.69 19.67 -12.39
CA HIS A 159 -10.45 20.70 -13.39
C HIS A 159 -9.63 21.87 -12.85
N GLN A 160 -9.85 22.26 -11.59
CA GLN A 160 -9.10 23.31 -10.90
C GLN A 160 -7.67 22.87 -10.54
N LEU A 161 -7.50 21.62 -10.08
CA LEU A 161 -6.17 21.00 -9.86
C LEU A 161 -5.34 20.89 -11.15
N LEU A 162 -6.00 20.67 -12.29
CA LEU A 162 -5.38 20.67 -13.62
C LEU A 162 -4.90 22.07 -14.06
N HIS A 163 -5.59 23.13 -13.65
CA HIS A 163 -5.24 24.51 -13.98
C HIS A 163 -4.14 25.08 -13.09
N GLN A 164 -4.07 24.64 -11.83
CA GLN A 164 -3.15 25.21 -10.83
C GLN A 164 -1.75 24.58 -10.81
N LYS A 165 -1.48 23.48 -11.54
CA LYS A 165 -0.14 22.87 -11.61
C LYS A 165 0.35 22.72 -13.05
N LYS A 166 1.66 22.92 -13.27
CA LYS A 166 2.42 22.42 -14.44
C LYS A 166 2.41 20.88 -14.42
N ALA A 167 1.25 20.26 -14.62
CA ALA A 167 1.06 18.82 -14.58
C ALA A 167 1.81 18.17 -15.76
N SER A 168 2.47 17.05 -15.49
CA SER A 168 3.12 16.25 -16.52
C SER A 168 2.08 15.76 -17.55
N THR A 169 2.49 15.55 -18.81
CA THR A 169 1.61 15.05 -19.88
C THR A 169 0.90 13.74 -19.51
N THR A 170 1.49 12.94 -18.62
CA THR A 170 0.90 11.69 -18.14
C THR A 170 -0.25 11.92 -17.16
N ASP A 171 -0.20 12.95 -16.34
CA ASP A 171 -1.26 13.27 -15.38
C ASP A 171 -2.41 13.97 -16.08
N LYS A 172 -2.12 14.85 -17.04
CA LYS A 172 -3.12 15.44 -17.94
C LYS A 172 -3.96 14.37 -18.65
N ASN A 173 -3.33 13.32 -19.20
CA ASN A 173 -4.06 12.24 -19.89
C ASN A 173 -4.94 11.40 -18.96
N LYS A 174 -4.55 11.20 -17.69
CA LYS A 174 -5.38 10.49 -16.71
C LYS A 174 -6.61 11.31 -16.32
N TYR A 175 -6.42 12.61 -16.08
CA TYR A 175 -7.50 13.50 -15.71
C TYR A 175 -8.44 13.78 -16.88
N VAL A 176 -7.93 13.89 -18.12
CA VAL A 176 -8.75 13.96 -19.35
C VAL A 176 -9.58 12.70 -19.54
N ASN A 177 -9.05 11.51 -19.26
CA ASN A 177 -9.83 10.27 -19.33
C ASN A 177 -10.93 10.19 -18.26
N LEU A 178 -10.67 10.71 -17.07
CA LEU A 178 -11.65 10.78 -15.97
C LEU A 178 -12.73 11.84 -16.26
N LEU A 179 -12.35 12.99 -16.81
CA LEU A 179 -13.25 14.05 -17.28
C LEU A 179 -14.12 13.57 -18.45
N ASN A 180 -13.54 12.89 -19.45
CA ASN A 180 -14.27 12.31 -20.59
C ASN A 180 -15.29 11.24 -20.17
N TRP A 181 -15.00 10.53 -19.06
CA TRP A 181 -15.93 9.56 -18.48
C TRP A 181 -17.09 10.24 -17.73
N THR A 182 -16.83 11.36 -17.05
CA THR A 182 -17.89 12.17 -16.40
C THR A 182 -18.72 13.02 -17.37
N SER A 183 -18.16 13.39 -18.53
CA SER A 183 -18.78 14.30 -19.50
C SER A 183 -19.56 13.59 -20.61
N SER A 184 -19.37 12.27 -20.80
CA SER A 184 -20.20 11.50 -21.72
C SER A 184 -21.62 11.35 -21.15
N GLN A 185 -22.48 12.29 -21.52
CA GLN A 185 -23.94 12.15 -21.49
C GLN A 185 -24.32 10.83 -22.20
N GLY A 186 -25.00 9.94 -21.48
CA GLY A 186 -25.56 8.74 -22.08
C GLY A 186 -25.77 7.61 -21.08
N SER A 187 -27.03 7.40 -20.72
CA SER A 187 -27.62 6.36 -19.88
C SER A 187 -27.37 4.90 -20.33
N SER A 188 -26.31 4.65 -21.12
CA SER A 188 -26.01 3.36 -21.76
C SER A 188 -24.60 2.85 -21.46
N ALA A 189 -23.97 3.30 -20.37
CA ALA A 189 -22.86 2.55 -19.78
C ALA A 189 -23.39 1.17 -19.34
N ASN A 190 -23.27 0.21 -20.27
CA ASN A 190 -23.83 -1.13 -20.21
C ASN A 190 -23.60 -1.75 -18.81
N ARG A 191 -24.66 -2.27 -18.19
CA ARG A 191 -24.62 -2.96 -16.89
C ARG A 191 -23.54 -4.06 -16.83
N ASN A 192 -23.14 -4.59 -17.99
CA ASN A 192 -22.03 -5.55 -18.15
C ASN A 192 -20.62 -4.92 -18.13
N ARG A 193 -20.45 -3.62 -18.39
CA ARG A 193 -19.20 -2.88 -18.08
C ARG A 193 -19.12 -2.59 -16.58
N TRP A 194 -20.23 -2.18 -15.96
CA TRP A 194 -20.29 -2.04 -14.49
C TRP A 194 -20.00 -3.37 -13.80
N ARG A 195 -20.69 -4.46 -14.13
CA ARG A 195 -20.42 -5.80 -13.55
C ARG A 195 -19.00 -6.32 -13.81
N ARG A 196 -18.38 -5.99 -14.95
CA ARG A 196 -16.96 -6.32 -15.21
C ARG A 196 -16.02 -5.47 -14.36
N TRP A 197 -16.38 -4.22 -14.08
CA TRP A 197 -15.63 -3.32 -13.23
C TRP A 197 -15.81 -3.69 -11.74
N GLU A 198 -17.03 -3.96 -11.29
CA GLU A 198 -17.44 -4.48 -9.98
C GLU A 198 -16.85 -5.87 -9.70
N HIS A 199 -16.82 -6.79 -10.67
CA HIS A 199 -16.14 -8.08 -10.54
C HIS A 199 -14.61 -7.90 -10.48
N TYR A 200 -14.05 -6.94 -11.22
CA TYR A 200 -12.63 -6.59 -11.12
C TYR A 200 -12.28 -5.96 -9.75
N TYR A 201 -13.19 -5.16 -9.19
CA TYR A 201 -13.07 -4.47 -7.91
C TYR A 201 -13.22 -5.44 -6.72
N SER A 202 -14.28 -6.25 -6.70
CA SER A 202 -14.60 -7.19 -5.62
C SER A 202 -13.70 -8.43 -5.54
N THR A 203 -12.95 -8.77 -6.60
CA THR A 203 -12.07 -9.95 -6.62
C THR A 203 -10.61 -9.64 -6.31
N THR A 204 -10.26 -8.36 -6.09
CA THR A 204 -8.91 -7.96 -5.69
C THR A 204 -8.93 -7.45 -4.24
N ASN A 205 -8.46 -8.28 -3.29
CA ASN A 205 -8.24 -7.90 -1.88
C ASN A 205 -7.10 -6.87 -1.71
N ALA A 206 -7.00 -5.89 -2.59
CA ALA A 206 -6.07 -4.79 -2.49
C ALA A 206 -6.80 -3.54 -2.99
N ASP A 207 -7.22 -2.73 -2.03
CA ASP A 207 -7.66 -1.35 -2.22
C ASP A 207 -6.77 -0.66 -3.29
N PRO A 208 -7.35 -0.22 -4.42
CA PRO A 208 -6.62 0.45 -5.49
C PRO A 208 -5.97 1.77 -5.07
N LEU A 209 -6.47 2.42 -4.02
CA LEU A 209 -5.96 3.65 -3.44
C LEU A 209 -4.73 3.35 -2.57
N ILE A 210 -4.76 2.30 -1.75
CA ILE A 210 -3.55 1.74 -1.10
C ILE A 210 -2.53 1.27 -2.15
N ALA A 211 -2.97 0.62 -3.22
CA ALA A 211 -2.09 0.24 -4.34
C ALA A 211 -1.52 1.46 -5.11
N THR A 212 -2.20 2.62 -5.02
CA THR A 212 -1.78 3.88 -5.65
C THR A 212 -0.89 4.72 -4.73
N LEU A 213 -1.13 4.72 -3.41
CA LEU A 213 -0.29 5.28 -2.35
C LEU A 213 1.03 4.52 -2.20
N LEU A 214 0.98 3.18 -2.23
CA LEU A 214 2.18 2.34 -2.34
C LEU A 214 2.88 2.50 -3.70
N ALA A 215 2.21 3.07 -4.71
CA ALA A 215 2.80 3.45 -5.99
C ALA A 215 3.23 4.93 -6.08
N SER A 216 2.94 5.75 -5.05
CA SER A 216 3.18 7.20 -5.02
C SER A 216 4.41 7.58 -4.19
N THR A 217 4.83 6.78 -3.20
CA THR A 217 6.18 6.91 -2.63
C THR A 217 7.16 6.38 -3.69
N PRO A 218 7.95 7.26 -4.34
CA PRO A 218 8.81 6.83 -5.42
C PRO A 218 9.85 5.89 -4.82
N TYR A 219 9.80 4.60 -5.19
CA TYR A 219 11.01 3.82 -5.24
C TYR A 219 12.01 4.64 -6.05
N ASN A 220 13.09 5.10 -5.41
CA ASN A 220 14.15 5.83 -6.07
C ASN A 220 14.46 5.09 -7.37
N ASP A 221 14.18 5.77 -8.46
CA ASP A 221 14.39 5.30 -9.82
C ASP A 221 13.49 4.19 -10.38
N PHE A 222 12.62 3.44 -9.69
CA PHE A 222 11.94 2.28 -10.34
C PHE A 222 11.17 2.65 -11.62
N LYS A 223 10.44 3.77 -11.62
CA LYS A 223 9.71 4.29 -12.80
C LYS A 223 10.68 4.72 -13.92
N ALA A 224 11.82 5.31 -13.55
CA ALA A 224 12.82 5.87 -14.46
C ALA A 224 14.01 4.94 -14.76
N ASN A 225 14.08 3.75 -14.14
CA ASN A 225 15.27 2.90 -14.14
C ASN A 225 15.51 2.39 -15.58
N PRO A 226 16.61 2.80 -16.24
CA PRO A 226 16.88 2.43 -17.63
C PRO A 226 17.20 0.93 -17.79
N LYS A 227 17.55 0.22 -16.70
CA LYS A 227 17.80 -1.23 -16.71
C LYS A 227 16.50 -2.05 -16.73
N LEU A 228 15.36 -1.41 -16.51
CA LEU A 228 14.03 -2.03 -16.65
C LEU A 228 13.31 -1.43 -17.85
N ASN A 229 12.88 -2.27 -18.79
CA ASN A 229 12.00 -1.81 -19.86
C ASN A 229 10.53 -1.72 -19.37
N LYS A 230 9.65 -1.14 -20.19
CA LYS A 230 8.20 -0.97 -19.87
C LYS A 230 7.52 -2.30 -19.50
N SER A 231 7.89 -3.40 -20.16
CA SER A 231 7.34 -4.74 -19.90
C SER A 231 7.79 -5.28 -18.54
N ALA A 232 9.06 -5.11 -18.19
CA ALA A 232 9.62 -5.49 -16.90
C ALA A 232 8.93 -4.72 -15.77
N ARG A 233 8.83 -3.39 -15.88
CA ARG A 233 8.12 -2.54 -14.92
C ARG A 233 6.67 -3.00 -14.72
N LYS A 234 5.93 -3.25 -15.80
CA LYS A 234 4.54 -3.74 -15.73
C LYS A 234 4.42 -5.05 -14.96
N LYS A 235 5.35 -5.99 -15.17
CA LYS A 235 5.34 -7.31 -14.52
C LYS A 235 5.77 -7.28 -13.05
N LEU A 236 6.70 -6.39 -12.69
CA LEU A 236 7.23 -6.30 -11.32
C LEU A 236 6.34 -5.45 -10.41
N ARG A 237 5.64 -4.44 -10.97
CA ARG A 237 4.83 -3.48 -10.20
C ARG A 237 3.91 -4.11 -9.15
N PRO A 238 3.14 -5.19 -9.42
CA PRO A 238 2.21 -5.77 -8.44
C PRO A 238 2.89 -6.46 -7.25
N TYR A 239 4.22 -6.54 -7.26
CA TYR A 239 5.03 -7.29 -6.30
C TYR A 239 6.07 -6.42 -5.63
N LEU A 240 6.07 -5.10 -5.85
CA LEU A 240 7.00 -4.21 -5.15
C LEU A 240 6.81 -4.34 -3.64
N LEU A 241 7.91 -4.26 -2.89
CA LEU A 241 7.88 -4.19 -1.45
C LEU A 241 7.11 -2.91 -1.03
N PRO A 242 6.13 -2.96 -0.12
CA PRO A 242 5.43 -1.77 0.33
C PRO A 242 6.38 -0.76 0.97
N THR A 243 6.07 0.53 0.86
CA THR A 243 6.95 1.61 1.33
C THR A 243 6.95 1.77 2.84
N ASN A 244 5.85 1.39 3.49
CA ASN A 244 5.72 1.24 4.94
C ASN A 244 6.18 -0.13 5.46
N HIS A 245 6.74 -1.01 4.62
CA HIS A 245 7.22 -2.31 5.09
C HIS A 245 8.48 -2.11 5.94
N HIS A 246 8.51 -2.61 7.18
CA HIS A 246 9.62 -2.38 8.13
C HIS A 246 11.00 -2.73 7.56
N SER A 247 11.09 -3.81 6.76
CA SER A 247 12.36 -4.23 6.16
C SER A 247 12.88 -3.26 5.09
N LYS A 248 12.06 -2.33 4.60
CA LYS A 248 12.47 -1.40 3.55
C LYS A 248 13.56 -0.45 4.03
N ALA A 249 13.40 0.17 5.20
CA ALA A 249 14.41 1.08 5.74
C ALA A 249 15.76 0.36 5.94
N ILE A 250 15.71 -0.90 6.37
CA ILE A 250 16.90 -1.75 6.52
C ILE A 250 17.55 -2.02 5.15
N LEU A 251 16.77 -2.41 4.14
CA LEU A 251 17.29 -2.61 2.77
C LEU A 251 17.84 -1.32 2.15
N ASP A 252 17.17 -0.19 2.37
CA ASP A 252 17.64 1.12 1.94
C ASP A 252 19.03 1.41 2.54
N SER A 253 19.23 1.14 3.84
CA SER A 253 20.52 1.35 4.51
C SER A 253 21.67 0.54 3.90
N PHE A 254 21.37 -0.67 3.39
CA PHE A 254 22.36 -1.53 2.73
C PHE A 254 22.67 -1.09 1.30
N PHE A 255 21.63 -0.82 0.52
CA PHE A 255 21.75 -0.71 -0.94
C PHE A 255 21.89 0.73 -1.45
N LEU A 256 21.47 1.75 -0.68
CA LEU A 256 21.62 3.16 -1.08
C LEU A 256 23.04 3.69 -0.84
N THR A 257 23.78 3.12 0.11
CA THR A 257 25.10 3.60 0.54
C THR A 257 26.23 2.99 -0.28
N SER A 258 26.11 1.70 -0.63
CA SER A 258 27.15 0.92 -1.30
C SER A 258 26.53 -0.12 -2.24
N ARG A 259 27.28 -0.52 -3.28
CA ARG A 259 26.81 -1.52 -4.24
C ARG A 259 27.11 -2.92 -3.73
N ILE A 260 26.55 -3.28 -2.57
CA ILE A 260 26.86 -4.57 -1.91
C ILE A 260 26.47 -5.78 -2.77
N SER A 261 25.57 -5.61 -3.76
CA SER A 261 25.20 -6.64 -4.74
C SER A 261 26.23 -6.85 -5.85
N GLN A 262 27.39 -6.16 -5.80
CA GLN A 262 28.40 -6.21 -6.84
C GLN A 262 28.87 -7.65 -7.10
N ASP A 263 29.25 -8.36 -6.03
CA ASP A 263 29.72 -9.74 -6.06
C ASP A 263 29.46 -10.44 -4.71
N PRO A 264 29.73 -11.75 -4.58
CA PRO A 264 29.49 -12.45 -3.32
C PRO A 264 30.33 -11.93 -2.15
N GLN A 265 31.57 -11.48 -2.41
CA GLN A 265 32.48 -10.99 -1.38
C GLN A 265 31.98 -9.67 -0.79
N THR A 266 31.45 -8.77 -1.62
CA THR A 266 30.83 -7.52 -1.14
C THR A 266 29.57 -7.76 -0.31
N LEU A 267 28.78 -8.79 -0.62
CA LEU A 267 27.63 -9.18 0.21
C LEU A 267 28.07 -9.68 1.59
N GLU A 268 29.05 -10.59 1.63
CA GLU A 268 29.58 -11.15 2.89
C GLU A 268 30.23 -10.06 3.75
N SER A 269 30.99 -9.16 3.12
CA SER A 269 31.61 -8.00 3.80
C SER A 269 30.57 -7.05 4.39
N ALA A 270 29.37 -6.99 3.81
CA ALA A 270 28.23 -6.24 4.32
C ALA A 270 27.44 -6.99 5.41
N GLY A 271 27.95 -8.12 5.92
CA GLY A 271 27.33 -8.88 7.02
C GLY A 271 26.30 -9.92 6.58
N PHE A 272 26.14 -10.17 5.29
CA PHE A 272 25.23 -11.22 4.81
C PHE A 272 25.85 -12.60 4.94
N THR A 273 25.07 -13.57 5.43
CA THR A 273 25.42 -14.99 5.38
C THR A 273 24.84 -15.61 4.11
N LEU A 274 25.69 -16.17 3.25
CA LEU A 274 25.27 -16.88 2.03
C LEU A 274 24.99 -18.36 2.35
N HIS A 275 23.72 -18.78 2.22
CA HIS A 275 23.31 -20.16 2.53
C HIS A 275 23.54 -21.13 1.39
N SER A 276 23.31 -20.67 0.16
CA SER A 276 23.46 -21.51 -1.02
C SER A 276 23.61 -20.67 -2.27
N LYS A 277 24.36 -21.21 -3.25
CA LYS A 277 24.34 -20.77 -4.64
C LYS A 277 23.60 -21.81 -5.46
N GLN A 278 22.43 -21.44 -5.99
CA GLN A 278 21.65 -22.34 -6.82
C GLN A 278 22.31 -22.50 -8.20
N GLY A 279 22.91 -23.67 -8.47
CA GLY A 279 23.74 -23.89 -9.66
C GLY A 279 23.09 -23.59 -11.01
N ARG A 280 21.75 -23.76 -11.14
CA ARG A 280 21.01 -23.50 -12.39
C ARG A 280 20.37 -22.12 -12.50
N SER A 281 20.11 -21.45 -11.38
CA SER A 281 19.46 -20.13 -11.38
C SER A 281 20.44 -19.00 -11.09
N PHE A 282 21.65 -19.34 -10.63
CA PHE A 282 22.71 -18.42 -10.24
C PHE A 282 22.30 -17.46 -9.10
N ILE A 283 21.24 -17.82 -8.38
CA ILE A 283 20.72 -17.05 -7.26
C ILE A 283 21.49 -17.45 -6.00
N HIS A 284 21.95 -16.44 -5.29
CA HIS A 284 22.41 -16.50 -3.92
C HIS A 284 21.20 -16.34 -2.98
N VAL A 285 21.06 -17.26 -2.03
CA VAL A 285 20.11 -17.11 -0.92
C VAL A 285 20.90 -16.60 0.28
N ALA A 286 20.57 -15.40 0.76
CA ALA A 286 21.29 -14.72 1.81
C ALA A 286 20.38 -14.35 2.98
N SER A 287 20.92 -14.36 4.20
CA SER A 287 20.29 -13.79 5.40
C SER A 287 21.15 -12.68 5.97
N HIS A 288 20.55 -11.82 6.79
CA HIS A 288 21.27 -10.78 7.53
C HIS A 288 20.69 -10.67 8.95
N PRO A 289 21.50 -10.44 10.00
CA PRO A 289 21.01 -10.32 11.38
C PRO A 289 19.92 -9.27 11.58
N GLN A 290 20.01 -8.13 10.87
CA GLN A 290 18.98 -7.08 10.89
C GLN A 290 17.70 -7.44 10.09
N LEU A 291 17.67 -8.56 9.38
CA LEU A 291 16.51 -9.08 8.65
C LEU A 291 16.15 -10.50 9.15
N PRO A 292 15.89 -10.71 10.45
CA PRO A 292 15.80 -12.04 11.04
C PRO A 292 14.64 -12.88 10.48
N GLU A 293 13.54 -12.22 10.09
CA GLU A 293 12.34 -12.86 9.54
C GLU A 293 12.38 -13.05 8.02
N TYR A 294 13.48 -12.65 7.35
CA TYR A 294 13.54 -12.58 5.90
C TYR A 294 14.81 -13.21 5.32
N LEU A 295 14.68 -13.61 4.06
CA LEU A 295 15.79 -14.03 3.20
C LEU A 295 15.79 -13.16 1.94
N LEU A 296 16.98 -12.90 1.43
CA LEU A 296 17.17 -12.29 0.11
C LEU A 296 17.55 -13.35 -0.91
N LYS A 297 16.89 -13.31 -2.06
CA LYS A 297 17.30 -14.03 -3.27
C LYS A 297 17.92 -13.01 -4.22
N ILE A 298 19.23 -13.10 -4.40
CA ILE A 298 20.03 -12.10 -5.11
C ILE A 298 20.77 -12.78 -6.26
N VAL A 299 20.75 -12.17 -7.44
CA VAL A 299 21.77 -12.41 -8.47
C VAL A 299 22.70 -11.22 -8.38
N VAL A 300 24.00 -11.45 -8.20
CA VAL A 300 25.00 -10.38 -8.06
C VAL A 300 25.37 -9.80 -9.42
N ASP A 301 25.97 -8.60 -9.44
CA ASP A 301 26.30 -7.90 -10.68
C ASP A 301 27.40 -8.63 -11.48
N SER A 302 28.32 -9.30 -10.81
CA SER A 302 29.37 -10.14 -11.43
C SER A 302 28.86 -11.43 -12.06
N GLU A 303 27.59 -11.80 -11.84
CA GLU A 303 26.98 -12.96 -12.48
C GLU A 303 26.42 -12.57 -13.86
N LEU A 304 27.20 -12.86 -14.90
CA LEU A 304 26.86 -12.53 -16.29
C LEU A 304 25.94 -13.57 -16.95
N ARG A 305 25.86 -14.79 -16.41
CA ARG A 305 25.05 -15.86 -16.99
C ARG A 305 23.57 -15.62 -16.77
N LYS A 306 22.75 -16.13 -17.70
CA LYS A 306 21.29 -16.00 -17.68
C LYS A 306 20.64 -17.36 -17.74
N LYS A 307 19.73 -17.65 -16.80
CA LYS A 307 18.93 -18.88 -16.82
C LYS A 307 18.06 -18.92 -18.08
N ILE A 308 18.39 -19.84 -18.98
CA ILE A 308 17.70 -20.03 -20.28
C ILE A 308 17.65 -18.73 -21.09
N GLY A 309 18.73 -17.94 -21.04
CA GLY A 309 18.83 -16.66 -21.77
C GLY A 309 17.85 -15.56 -21.32
N LYS A 310 17.14 -15.74 -20.20
CA LYS A 310 16.18 -14.77 -19.66
C LYS A 310 16.77 -13.97 -18.50
N PRO A 311 16.42 -12.68 -18.37
CA PRO A 311 16.88 -11.86 -17.25
C PRO A 311 16.32 -12.35 -15.92
N GLU A 312 17.09 -12.18 -14.86
CA GLU A 312 16.81 -12.59 -13.48
C GLU A 312 15.50 -12.04 -12.94
N TRP A 313 15.19 -10.75 -13.18
CA TRP A 313 13.95 -10.13 -12.73
C TRP A 313 12.69 -10.88 -13.20
N MET A 314 12.75 -11.54 -14.35
CA MET A 314 11.63 -12.31 -14.88
C MET A 314 11.33 -13.52 -14.00
N TRP A 315 12.36 -14.17 -13.46
CA TRP A 315 12.22 -15.31 -12.57
C TRP A 315 11.73 -14.88 -11.19
N PHE A 316 12.16 -13.71 -10.70
CA PHE A 316 11.61 -13.15 -9.46
C PHE A 316 10.13 -12.79 -9.59
N ALA A 317 9.72 -12.11 -10.67
CA ALA A 317 8.31 -11.82 -10.93
C ALA A 317 7.46 -13.10 -11.01
N ARG A 318 8.00 -14.18 -11.61
CA ARG A 318 7.33 -15.48 -11.66
C ARG A 318 7.11 -16.09 -10.28
N ARG A 319 8.14 -16.06 -9.43
CA ARG A 319 8.07 -16.53 -8.04
C ARG A 319 6.99 -15.80 -7.26
N CYS A 320 6.92 -14.47 -7.36
CA CYS A 320 5.88 -13.69 -6.69
C CYS A 320 4.47 -14.02 -7.21
N GLU A 321 4.28 -14.08 -8.53
CA GLU A 321 2.96 -14.38 -9.11
C GLU A 321 2.43 -15.75 -8.66
N CYS A 322 3.26 -16.79 -8.80
CA CYS A 322 2.84 -18.14 -8.44
C CYS A 322 2.63 -18.27 -6.93
N ALA A 323 3.43 -17.58 -6.11
CA ALA A 323 3.21 -17.53 -4.67
C ALA A 323 1.83 -16.95 -4.30
N LYS A 324 1.46 -15.81 -4.91
CA LYS A 324 0.11 -15.22 -4.70
C LYS A 324 -1.01 -16.15 -5.17
N ARG A 325 -0.82 -16.89 -6.26
CA ARG A 325 -1.79 -17.88 -6.74
C ARG A 325 -1.95 -19.04 -5.76
N VAL A 326 -0.85 -19.57 -5.23
CA VAL A 326 -0.87 -20.63 -4.20
C VAL A 326 -1.57 -20.12 -2.95
N GLU A 327 -1.23 -18.91 -2.49
CA GLU A 327 -1.85 -18.28 -1.32
C GLU A 327 -3.36 -18.11 -1.51
N HIS A 328 -3.79 -17.63 -2.68
CA HIS A 328 -5.20 -17.49 -3.01
C HIS A 328 -5.94 -18.84 -2.96
N LEU A 329 -5.36 -19.91 -3.52
CA LEU A 329 -5.97 -21.24 -3.44
C LEU A 329 -6.04 -21.77 -2.01
N ILE A 330 -5.00 -21.55 -1.20
CA ILE A 330 -4.99 -21.96 0.20
C ILE A 330 -6.15 -21.31 0.95
N LYS A 331 -6.34 -19.99 0.78
CA LYS A 331 -7.45 -19.26 1.40
C LYS A 331 -8.80 -19.73 0.86
N LYS A 332 -8.96 -19.79 -0.46
CA LYS A 332 -10.22 -20.16 -1.13
C LYS A 332 -10.72 -21.55 -0.76
N HIS A 333 -9.80 -22.52 -0.67
CA HIS A 333 -10.13 -23.92 -0.39
C HIS A 333 -9.93 -24.31 1.08
N LYS A 334 -9.67 -23.33 1.97
CA LYS A 334 -9.45 -23.56 3.41
C LYS A 334 -8.40 -24.65 3.70
N ILE A 335 -7.33 -24.65 2.90
CA ILE A 335 -6.24 -25.65 2.97
C ILE A 335 -5.48 -25.47 4.28
N GLN A 336 -5.31 -26.56 5.04
CA GLN A 336 -4.74 -26.51 6.38
C GLN A 336 -3.26 -26.89 6.42
N HIS A 337 -2.82 -27.81 5.57
CA HIS A 337 -1.50 -28.44 5.67
C HIS A 337 -0.42 -27.79 4.80
N PHE A 338 -0.78 -26.80 3.97
CA PHE A 338 0.15 -26.11 3.09
C PHE A 338 0.20 -24.61 3.36
N THR A 339 1.34 -24.02 3.09
CA THR A 339 1.59 -22.58 3.20
C THR A 339 2.55 -22.12 2.10
N VAL A 340 2.70 -20.81 1.92
CA VAL A 340 3.63 -20.22 0.95
C VAL A 340 4.20 -18.93 1.54
N PRO A 341 5.51 -18.68 1.44
CA PRO A 341 6.07 -17.43 1.93
C PRO A 341 5.61 -16.25 1.08
N ASN A 342 5.39 -15.13 1.74
CA ASN A 342 5.24 -13.83 1.10
C ASN A 342 6.54 -13.46 0.37
N LYS A 343 6.40 -12.84 -0.79
CA LYS A 343 7.49 -12.54 -1.71
C LYS A 343 7.32 -11.13 -2.28
N TRP A 344 8.38 -10.33 -2.20
CA TRP A 344 8.38 -8.94 -2.64
C TRP A 344 9.63 -8.60 -3.45
N ILE A 345 9.47 -7.72 -4.42
CA ILE A 345 10.53 -7.18 -5.25
C ILE A 345 11.03 -5.90 -4.60
N TYR A 346 12.32 -5.85 -4.33
CA TYR A 346 13.01 -4.62 -3.94
C TYR A 346 13.84 -4.13 -5.14
N PRO A 347 13.49 -2.98 -5.75
CA PRO A 347 14.32 -2.30 -6.73
C PRO A 347 15.65 -1.87 -6.14
N LEU A 348 16.74 -2.20 -6.83
CA LEU A 348 18.07 -1.71 -6.49
C LEU A 348 18.25 -0.29 -7.08
N PRO A 349 18.92 0.62 -6.35
CA PRO A 349 19.16 1.97 -6.84
C PRO A 349 20.15 1.96 -8.02
N LEU A 350 20.11 3.02 -8.83
CA LEU A 350 21.06 3.17 -9.95
C LEU A 350 22.47 3.52 -9.46
N LYS A 351 22.55 4.26 -8.35
CA LYS A 351 23.79 4.62 -7.68
C LYS A 351 23.80 4.10 -6.24
N PRO A 352 24.95 3.64 -5.73
CA PRO A 352 26.20 3.42 -6.48
C PRO A 352 26.06 2.32 -7.53
N ALA A 353 26.80 2.43 -8.64
CA ALA A 353 26.80 1.45 -9.74
C ALA A 353 28.01 0.50 -9.59
N PRO A 354 27.93 -0.75 -10.09
CA PRO A 354 29.11 -1.62 -10.17
C PRO A 354 30.13 -1.05 -11.17
N PRO A 355 31.39 -1.52 -11.17
CA PRO A 355 32.40 -1.11 -12.14
C PRO A 355 31.90 -1.25 -13.59
N SER A 356 32.26 -0.29 -14.45
CA SER A 356 31.86 -0.29 -15.87
C SER A 356 32.60 -1.30 -16.75
N THR A 357 33.30 -2.27 -16.15
CA THR A 357 34.07 -3.28 -16.87
C THR A 357 33.17 -4.41 -17.38
N ALA A 358 33.65 -5.16 -18.39
CA ALA A 358 32.89 -6.27 -18.98
C ALA A 358 32.53 -7.40 -17.99
N GLY A 359 33.17 -7.43 -16.82
CA GLY A 359 32.91 -8.40 -15.75
C GLY A 359 31.62 -8.16 -14.96
N TYR A 360 30.94 -7.02 -15.15
CA TYR A 360 29.76 -6.66 -14.37
C TYR A 360 28.55 -6.29 -15.22
N SER A 361 27.37 -6.65 -14.71
CA SER A 361 26.08 -6.30 -15.28
C SER A 361 25.12 -5.91 -14.16
N GLN A 362 24.87 -4.60 -14.03
CA GLN A 362 24.04 -4.04 -12.98
C GLN A 362 22.64 -4.67 -12.96
N LYS A 363 22.30 -5.37 -11.86
CA LYS A 363 21.00 -5.96 -11.63
C LYS A 363 20.02 -4.91 -11.11
N PRO A 364 18.77 -4.88 -11.62
CA PRO A 364 17.81 -3.83 -11.28
C PRO A 364 16.98 -4.12 -10.02
N VAL A 365 16.94 -5.38 -9.57
CA VAL A 365 16.06 -5.81 -8.48
C VAL A 365 16.65 -7.00 -7.71
N ILE A 366 16.20 -7.17 -6.47
CA ILE A 366 16.33 -8.40 -5.69
C ILE A 366 14.95 -8.87 -5.22
N LEU A 367 14.89 -10.10 -4.70
CA LEU A 367 13.67 -10.68 -4.17
C LEU A 367 13.80 -10.88 -2.65
N LEU A 368 12.97 -10.17 -1.89
CA LEU A 368 12.77 -10.37 -0.46
C LEU A 368 11.72 -11.47 -0.25
N VAL A 369 12.01 -12.43 0.63
CA VAL A 369 11.14 -13.57 0.91
C VAL A 369 11.00 -13.74 2.41
N LYS A 370 9.76 -13.91 2.91
CA LYS A 370 9.54 -14.25 4.33
C LYS A 370 10.15 -15.62 4.63
N LYS A 371 10.92 -15.72 5.72
CA LYS A 371 11.50 -16.96 6.23
C LYS A 371 10.38 -17.85 6.80
N MET A 372 10.48 -19.16 6.63
CA MET A 372 9.40 -20.13 6.91
C MET A 372 9.72 -21.16 8.01
N ASP A 373 10.79 -20.95 8.77
CA ASP A 373 11.28 -21.83 9.84
C ASP A 373 11.14 -23.31 9.50
N LEU A 374 12.06 -23.78 8.65
CA LEU A 374 12.02 -25.11 8.07
C LEU A 374 12.71 -26.12 8.98
N VAL A 375 12.17 -27.33 9.06
CA VAL A 375 12.88 -28.47 9.66
C VAL A 375 13.99 -28.97 8.71
N SER A 376 14.85 -29.87 9.20
CA SER A 376 15.91 -30.45 8.38
C SER A 376 15.37 -31.18 7.14
N HIS A 377 16.18 -31.23 6.09
CA HIS A 377 15.82 -31.95 4.86
C HIS A 377 15.51 -33.43 5.12
N ALA A 378 16.30 -34.09 5.97
CA ALA A 378 16.06 -35.48 6.38
C ALA A 378 14.67 -35.65 7.03
N LYS A 379 14.28 -34.75 7.94
CA LYS A 379 12.96 -34.81 8.58
C LYS A 379 11.82 -34.52 7.60
N THR A 380 12.04 -33.62 6.65
CA THR A 380 11.10 -33.39 5.55
C THR A 380 10.87 -34.67 4.75
N LEU A 381 11.94 -35.36 4.33
CA LEU A 381 11.85 -36.61 3.55
C LEU A 381 11.17 -37.73 4.33
N ASP A 382 11.54 -37.91 5.60
CA ASP A 382 10.87 -38.85 6.52
C ASP A 382 9.36 -38.56 6.61
N THR A 383 8.98 -37.30 6.76
CA THR A 383 7.57 -36.90 6.82
C THR A 383 6.83 -37.19 5.52
N TRP A 384 7.44 -36.92 4.37
CA TRP A 384 6.87 -37.27 3.06
C TRP A 384 6.62 -38.78 2.93
N LYS A 385 7.57 -39.59 3.42
CA LYS A 385 7.51 -41.05 3.31
C LYS A 385 6.53 -41.71 4.27
N ASN A 386 6.52 -41.24 5.52
CA ASN A 386 5.94 -41.96 6.65
C ASN A 386 4.72 -41.25 7.27
N HIS A 387 4.53 -39.95 7.00
CA HIS A 387 3.52 -39.13 7.72
C HIS A 387 2.61 -38.30 6.79
N ILE A 388 2.70 -38.50 5.47
CA ILE A 388 1.71 -38.01 4.52
C ILE A 388 0.47 -38.91 4.59
N ASN A 389 -0.70 -38.29 4.60
CA ASN A 389 -1.99 -38.97 4.64
C ASN A 389 -2.87 -38.50 3.47
N LYS A 390 -4.04 -39.14 3.32
CA LYS A 390 -5.00 -38.85 2.24
C LYS A 390 -5.44 -37.39 2.22
N ALA A 391 -5.69 -36.79 3.39
CA ALA A 391 -6.12 -35.38 3.49
C ALA A 391 -5.05 -34.42 2.94
N LYS A 392 -3.78 -34.60 3.31
CA LYS A 392 -2.66 -33.81 2.80
C LYS A 392 -2.49 -33.97 1.28
N LEU A 393 -2.64 -35.19 0.75
CA LEU A 393 -2.55 -35.43 -0.70
C LEU A 393 -3.72 -34.80 -1.46
N LYS A 394 -4.94 -34.84 -0.90
CA LYS A 394 -6.09 -34.17 -1.49
C LYS A 394 -5.86 -32.66 -1.58
N GLU A 395 -5.42 -32.02 -0.49
CA GLU A 395 -5.09 -30.59 -0.49
C GLU A 395 -3.98 -30.23 -1.48
N LEU A 396 -2.91 -31.02 -1.53
CA LEU A 396 -1.84 -30.84 -2.51
C LEU A 396 -2.38 -30.93 -3.93
N TYR A 397 -3.17 -31.97 -4.23
CA TYR A 397 -3.81 -32.16 -5.52
C TYR A 397 -4.67 -30.95 -5.89
N THR A 398 -5.45 -30.41 -4.95
CA THR A 398 -6.27 -29.21 -5.17
C THR A 398 -5.42 -28.02 -5.66
N ILE A 399 -4.24 -27.82 -5.08
CA ILE A 399 -3.31 -26.75 -5.50
C ILE A 399 -2.72 -27.06 -6.87
N VAL A 400 -2.15 -28.25 -7.05
CA VAL A 400 -1.28 -28.56 -8.20
C VAL A 400 -2.07 -28.80 -9.49
N SER A 401 -3.33 -29.23 -9.38
CA SER A 401 -4.26 -29.34 -10.51
C SER A 401 -4.67 -27.97 -11.08
N ARG A 402 -4.56 -26.89 -10.28
CA ARG A 402 -4.98 -25.52 -10.65
C ARG A 402 -3.81 -24.58 -10.94
N ILE A 403 -2.57 -24.97 -10.59
CA ILE A 403 -1.35 -24.19 -10.83
C ILE A 403 -0.36 -25.04 -11.64
N PRO A 404 -0.29 -24.84 -12.96
CA PRO A 404 0.60 -25.64 -13.81
C PRO A 404 2.06 -25.50 -13.38
N ARG A 405 2.73 -26.66 -13.24
CA ARG A 405 4.15 -26.84 -12.88
C ARG A 405 4.63 -26.15 -11.61
N VAL A 406 3.77 -25.88 -10.63
CA VAL A 406 4.31 -25.64 -9.28
C VAL A 406 5.21 -26.83 -8.89
N SER A 407 6.42 -26.56 -8.41
CA SER A 407 7.36 -27.63 -8.08
C SER A 407 6.84 -28.34 -6.84
N ILE A 408 6.60 -29.65 -6.94
CA ILE A 408 6.05 -30.46 -5.85
C ILE A 408 7.09 -31.37 -5.22
N ARG A 409 8.34 -31.33 -5.69
CA ARG A 409 9.41 -32.13 -5.09
C ARG A 409 9.61 -31.73 -3.61
N PRO A 410 9.93 -32.67 -2.72
CA PRO A 410 10.12 -32.37 -1.29
C PRO A 410 11.15 -31.27 -0.99
N ASP A 411 12.18 -31.10 -1.82
CA ASP A 411 13.16 -29.99 -1.69
C ASP A 411 12.53 -28.60 -1.89
N ASN A 412 11.40 -28.54 -2.60
CA ASN A 412 10.63 -27.30 -2.84
C ASN A 412 9.34 -27.22 -2.00
N LEU A 413 9.04 -28.29 -1.26
CA LEU A 413 7.97 -28.42 -0.27
C LEU A 413 8.54 -28.90 1.08
N PRO A 414 9.46 -28.15 1.71
CA PRO A 414 9.95 -28.47 3.04
C PRO A 414 8.84 -28.36 4.08
N LEU A 415 8.96 -29.17 5.13
CA LEU A 415 8.11 -29.08 6.31
C LEU A 415 8.57 -27.90 7.19
N THR A 416 7.63 -27.10 7.67
CA THR A 416 7.88 -26.04 8.65
C THR A 416 7.85 -26.61 10.07
N THR A 417 8.44 -25.89 11.03
CA THR A 417 8.37 -26.22 12.46
C THR A 417 6.93 -26.34 12.98
N ASN A 418 5.98 -25.62 12.36
CA ASN A 418 4.56 -25.68 12.67
C ASN A 418 3.80 -26.82 11.94
N GLY A 419 4.52 -27.76 11.33
CA GLY A 419 3.92 -28.96 10.72
C GLY A 419 3.22 -28.76 9.37
N LYS A 420 3.40 -27.61 8.72
CA LYS A 420 2.86 -27.33 7.37
C LYS A 420 3.94 -27.51 6.30
N PHE A 421 3.55 -27.84 5.07
CA PHE A 421 4.47 -27.85 3.92
C PHE A 421 4.50 -26.49 3.23
N ALA A 422 5.69 -25.92 3.02
CA ALA A 422 5.84 -24.58 2.44
C ALA A 422 6.26 -24.62 0.96
N PHE A 423 5.54 -23.92 0.08
CA PHE A 423 5.94 -23.72 -1.33
C PHE A 423 7.07 -22.69 -1.46
N VAL A 424 8.33 -23.12 -1.19
CA VAL A 424 9.49 -22.21 -1.12
C VAL A 424 10.06 -21.80 -2.49
N ASP A 425 9.84 -22.60 -3.54
CA ASP A 425 10.17 -22.23 -4.92
C ASP A 425 8.97 -22.35 -5.86
N THR A 426 8.63 -21.24 -6.52
CA THR A 426 7.35 -21.04 -7.22
C THR A 426 7.55 -20.41 -8.62
N GLU A 427 8.53 -20.85 -9.41
CA GLU A 427 8.95 -20.10 -10.61
C GLU A 427 8.40 -20.60 -11.97
N TYR A 428 7.82 -21.79 -12.06
CA TYR A 428 7.39 -22.39 -13.33
C TYR A 428 5.91 -22.10 -13.65
N ARG A 429 5.57 -21.90 -14.93
CA ARG A 429 4.20 -21.55 -15.38
C ARG A 429 3.61 -22.41 -16.49
N ASN A 430 4.43 -23.01 -17.34
CA ASN A 430 3.95 -23.58 -18.61
C ASN A 430 4.21 -25.09 -18.64
N GLY A 431 3.13 -25.86 -18.83
CA GLY A 431 3.11 -27.31 -19.03
C GLY A 431 2.18 -28.01 -18.04
N SER A 432 2.04 -29.31 -18.20
CA SER A 432 1.20 -30.14 -17.33
C SER A 432 1.75 -30.18 -15.90
N PRO A 433 0.90 -30.32 -14.88
CA PRO A 433 1.35 -30.63 -13.52
C PRO A 433 2.22 -31.88 -13.53
N ALA A 434 3.37 -31.81 -12.86
CA ALA A 434 4.34 -32.88 -12.86
C ALA A 434 4.10 -33.80 -11.66
N TYR A 435 2.95 -34.49 -11.69
CA TYR A 435 2.42 -35.32 -10.60
C TYR A 435 3.37 -36.47 -10.22
N GLU A 436 4.22 -36.92 -11.15
CA GLU A 436 5.16 -38.01 -10.98
C GLU A 436 6.26 -37.70 -9.94
N PHE A 437 6.59 -36.44 -9.73
CA PHE A 437 7.76 -36.06 -8.93
C PHE A 437 7.64 -36.35 -7.44
N ILE A 438 6.44 -36.46 -6.88
CA ILE A 438 6.26 -36.82 -5.46
C ILE A 438 6.16 -38.31 -5.24
N ARG A 439 5.85 -39.09 -6.28
CA ARG A 439 5.42 -40.48 -6.15
C ARG A 439 6.46 -41.35 -5.43
N SER A 440 7.74 -41.20 -5.77
CA SER A 440 8.84 -41.95 -5.13
C SER A 440 9.01 -41.65 -3.64
N TYR A 441 8.53 -40.49 -3.18
CA TYR A 441 8.63 -40.05 -1.80
C TYR A 441 7.46 -40.50 -0.94
N LEU A 442 6.42 -41.12 -1.50
CA LEU A 442 5.25 -41.59 -0.78
C LEU A 442 5.38 -43.06 -0.35
N SER A 443 4.64 -43.46 0.69
CA SER A 443 4.41 -44.87 1.02
C SER A 443 3.65 -45.58 -0.11
N LYS A 444 3.71 -46.92 -0.19
CA LYS A 444 3.01 -47.67 -1.24
C LYS A 444 1.50 -47.37 -1.27
N GLU A 445 0.87 -47.31 -0.10
CA GLU A 445 -0.55 -46.96 0.02
C GLU A 445 -0.83 -45.53 -0.50
N MET A 446 0.00 -44.56 -0.11
CA MET A 446 -0.18 -43.17 -0.54
C MET A 446 0.13 -42.97 -2.03
N GLN A 447 1.01 -43.79 -2.63
CA GLN A 447 1.19 -43.83 -4.09
C GLN A 447 -0.10 -44.26 -4.79
N THR A 448 -0.73 -45.34 -4.34
CA THR A 448 -2.00 -45.80 -4.91
C THR A 448 -3.10 -44.73 -4.79
N TYR A 449 -3.20 -44.08 -3.64
CA TYR A 449 -4.16 -42.99 -3.44
C TYR A 449 -3.86 -41.77 -4.33
N TRP A 450 -2.60 -41.38 -4.47
CA TRP A 450 -2.18 -40.30 -5.37
C TRP A 450 -2.49 -40.61 -6.84
N ASP A 451 -2.16 -41.83 -7.28
CA ASP A 451 -2.42 -42.29 -8.64
C ASP A 451 -3.94 -42.27 -8.95
N HIS A 452 -4.77 -42.59 -7.95
CA HIS A 452 -6.22 -42.48 -8.05
C HIS A 452 -6.70 -41.02 -8.20
N LEU A 453 -6.24 -40.09 -7.36
CA LEU A 453 -6.55 -38.65 -7.48
C LEU A 453 -6.18 -38.08 -8.85
N VAL A 454 -5.01 -38.47 -9.37
CA VAL A 454 -4.51 -38.00 -10.67
C VAL A 454 -5.36 -38.52 -11.83
N LYS A 455 -5.83 -39.77 -11.77
CA LYS A 455 -6.64 -40.39 -12.82
C LYS A 455 -8.08 -39.92 -12.83
N GLN A 456 -8.72 -39.80 -11.67
CA GLN A 456 -10.17 -39.57 -11.58
C GLN A 456 -10.56 -38.10 -11.45
N GLY A 457 -9.61 -37.21 -11.15
CA GLY A 457 -9.94 -35.88 -10.69
C GLY A 457 -10.18 -35.91 -9.18
N GLY A 458 -9.73 -34.87 -8.48
CA GLY A 458 -9.99 -34.73 -7.05
C GLY A 458 -11.47 -34.37 -6.85
N ASP A 459 -12.24 -35.38 -6.46
CA ASP A 459 -13.70 -35.45 -6.22
C ASP A 459 -14.45 -36.29 -7.26
#